data_AF-A0A352WGM2-F1
#
_entry.id   AF-A0A352WGM2-F1
#
_cell.length_a   1.000
_cell.length_b   1.000
_cell.length_c   1.000
_cell.angle_alpha   90.00
_cell.angle_beta   90.00
_cell.angle_gamma   90.00
#
_symmetry.space_group_name_H-M   'P 1'
#
loop_
_entity.id
_entity.type
_entity.pdbx_description
1 polymer ?
#
loop_
_entity_poly.entity_id
_entity_poly.type
_entity_poly.pdbx_seq_one_letter_code
_entity_poly.pdbx_strand_id
1 'polypeptide(L)' 'MVVKILLLVVFFSVMIGVGFYSRKKAQNVNDYVLGGRSVGPWISAFAFGTSYFSSVVFIGYAGQFGWKYGLS' A
#
# COMPACT_ATOMS: atom_id res chain seq x y z
N MET A 1 6.12 23.21 -7.76
CA MET A 1 5.24 22.24 -8.44
C MET A 1 6.00 21.07 -9.06
N VAL A 2 7.08 21.33 -9.80
CA VAL A 2 7.91 20.29 -10.46
C VAL A 2 8.34 19.14 -9.52
N VAL A 3 8.88 19.45 -8.34
CA VAL A 3 9.33 18.43 -7.36
C VAL A 3 8.17 17.51 -6.92
N LYS A 4 6.97 18.05 -6.69
CA LYS A 4 5.80 17.27 -6.26
C LYS A 4 5.37 16.28 -7.35
N ILE A 5 5.37 16.74 -8.60
CA ILE A 5 5.02 15.92 -9.76
C ILE A 5 6.06 14.81 -9.95
N LEU A 6 7.36 15.14 -9.82
CA LEU A 6 8.43 14.13 -9.89
C LEU A 6 8.24 13.04 -8.84
N LEU A 7 7.92 13.39 -7.59
CA LEU A 7 7.67 12.39 -6.53
C LEU A 7 6.50 11.47 -6.87
N LEU A 8 5.40 12.01 -7.42
CA LEU A 8 4.26 11.20 -7.86
C LEU A 8 4.64 10.26 -9.00
N VAL A 9 5.36 10.75 -10.01
CA VAL A 9 5.81 9.93 -11.14
C VAL A 9 6.69 8.79 -10.64
N VAL A 10 7.68 9.08 -9.80
CA VAL A 10 8.56 8.06 -9.21
C VAL A 10 7.75 7.03 -8.41
N PHE A 11 6.81 7.48 -7.60
CA PHE A 11 5.94 6.59 -6.82
C PHE A 11 5.17 5.61 -7.72
N PHE A 12 4.47 6.11 -8.74
CA PHE A 12 3.72 5.26 -9.66
C PHE A 12 4.62 4.34 -10.48
N SER A 13 5.77 4.84 -10.97
CA SER A 13 6.74 4.02 -11.70
C SER A 13 7.26 2.85 -10.86
N VAL A 14 7.58 3.09 -9.58
CA VAL A 14 8.00 2.03 -8.66
C VAL A 14 6.88 1.02 -8.43
N MET A 15 5.65 1.47 -8.15
CA MET A 15 4.52 0.56 -7.96
C MET A 15 4.26 -0.33 -9.18
N ILE A 16 4.27 0.25 -10.37
CA ILE A 16 4.09 -0.48 -11.63
C ILE A 16 5.24 -1.49 -11.83
N GLY A 17 6.48 -1.07 -11.58
CA GLY A 17 7.66 -1.93 -11.67
C GLY A 17 7.59 -3.15 -10.74
N VAL A 18 7.18 -2.95 -9.49
CA VAL A 18 6.95 -4.04 -8.53
C VAL A 18 5.84 -4.99 -9.00
N GLY A 19 4.78 -4.46 -9.60
CA GLY A 19 3.70 -5.27 -10.19
C GLY A 19 4.21 -6.18 -11.31
N PHE A 20 4.96 -5.63 -12.27
CA PHE A 20 5.54 -6.41 -13.37
C PHE A 20 6.55 -7.46 -12.88
N TYR A 21 7.36 -7.12 -11.88
CA TYR A 21 8.30 -8.06 -11.28
C TYR A 21 7.58 -9.22 -10.58
N SER A 22 6.56 -8.91 -9.78
CA SER A 22 5.79 -9.89 -9.01
C SER A 22 4.92 -10.78 -9.90
N ARG A 23 4.51 -10.32 -11.09
CA ARG A 23 3.75 -11.12 -12.07
C ARG A 23 4.45 -12.44 -12.40
N LYS A 24 5.78 -12.44 -12.52
CA LYS A 24 6.53 -13.67 -12.83
C LYS A 24 6.46 -14.70 -11.70
N LYS A 25 6.20 -14.27 -10.45
CA LYS A 25 6.16 -15.11 -9.25
C LYS A 25 4.77 -15.67 -8.93
N ALA A 26 3.71 -15.12 -9.52
CA ALA A 26 2.34 -15.58 -9.32
C ALA A 26 1.89 -16.51 -10.46
N GLN A 27 2.54 -17.68 -10.60
CA GLN A 27 2.30 -18.62 -11.71
C GLN A 27 1.07 -19.51 -11.48
N ASN A 28 0.65 -19.70 -10.23
CA ASN A 28 -0.50 -20.53 -9.87
C ASN A 28 -1.34 -19.88 -8.76
N VAL A 29 -2.51 -20.46 -8.48
CA VAL A 29 -3.48 -19.92 -7.50
C VAL A 29 -2.90 -19.88 -6.09
N ASN A 30 -2.09 -20.86 -5.69
CA ASN A 30 -1.46 -20.87 -4.36
C ASN A 30 -0.47 -19.72 -4.21
N ASP A 31 0.37 -19.49 -5.23
CA ASP A 31 1.32 -18.37 -5.25
C ASP A 31 0.60 -17.02 -5.28
N TYR A 32 -0.50 -16.91 -6.03
CA TYR A 32 -1.26 -15.68 -6.15
C TYR A 32 -2.05 -15.33 -4.87
N VAL A 33 -2.71 -16.31 -4.26
CA VAL A 33 -3.60 -16.09 -3.11
C VAL A 33 -2.84 -16.13 -1.78
N LEU A 34 -1.89 -17.06 -1.63
CA LEU A 34 -1.18 -17.32 -0.37
C LEU A 34 0.28 -16.86 -0.39
N GLY A 35 0.77 -16.28 -1.50
CA GLY A 35 2.19 -15.93 -1.63
C GLY A 35 3.11 -17.15 -1.54
N GLY A 36 2.60 -18.33 -1.92
CA GLY A 36 3.32 -19.60 -1.82
C GLY A 36 3.62 -20.02 -0.38
N ARG A 37 2.90 -19.46 0.60
CA ARG A 37 3.07 -19.73 2.06
C ARG A 37 4.49 -19.48 2.58
N SER A 38 5.28 -18.72 1.82
CA SER A 38 6.69 -18.40 2.09
C SER A 38 6.89 -16.97 2.60
N VAL A 39 5.81 -16.18 2.67
CA VAL A 39 5.84 -14.79 3.11
C VAL A 39 6.07 -14.75 4.63
N GLY A 40 7.22 -14.21 5.04
CA GLY A 40 7.61 -14.13 6.44
C GLY A 40 6.73 -13.19 7.27
N PRO A 41 6.75 -13.32 8.63
CA PRO A 41 5.86 -12.58 9.53
C PRO A 41 5.89 -11.06 9.35
N TRP A 42 7.08 -10.49 9.11
CA TRP A 42 7.26 -9.06 8.91
C TRP A 42 6.54 -8.53 7.68
N ILE A 43 6.67 -9.20 6.54
CA ILE A 43 6.04 -8.78 5.29
C ILE A 43 4.51 -8.88 5.43
N SER A 44 4.02 -9.95 6.07
CA SER A 44 2.60 -10.13 6.35
C SER A 44 2.04 -9.03 7.28
N ALA A 45 2.77 -8.65 8.32
CA ALA A 45 2.37 -7.56 9.23
C ALA A 45 2.28 -6.21 8.51
N PHE A 46 3.27 -5.88 7.67
CA PHE A 46 3.24 -4.66 6.88
C PHE A 46 2.12 -4.67 5.85
N ALA A 47 1.92 -5.79 5.14
CA ALA A 47 0.83 -5.92 4.17
C ALA A 47 -0.54 -5.72 4.83
N PHE A 48 -0.74 -6.28 6.03
CA PHE A 48 -1.94 -6.04 6.83
C PHE A 48 -2.09 -4.56 7.18
N GLY A 49 -1.05 -3.94 7.73
CA GLY A 49 -1.06 -2.51 8.08
C GLY A 49 -1.40 -1.62 6.88
N THR A 50 -0.74 -1.80 5.75
CA THR A 50 -1.00 -1.02 4.54
C THR A 50 -2.38 -1.27 3.95
N SER A 51 -2.92 -2.49 4.07
CA SER A 51 -4.27 -2.82 3.61
C SER A 51 -5.34 -2.20 4.52
N TYR A 52 -5.03 -2.08 5.81
CA TYR A 52 -5.91 -1.43 6.79
C TYR A 52 -5.94 0.09 6.61
N PHE A 53 -4.79 0.73 6.40
CA PHE A 53 -4.67 2.17 6.23
C PHE A 53 -4.99 2.63 4.81
N SER A 54 -6.28 2.84 4.53
CA SER A 54 -6.75 3.40 3.25
C SER A 54 -6.93 4.92 3.30
N SER A 55 -7.12 5.55 2.14
CA SER A 55 -7.44 6.98 2.02
C SER A 55 -8.66 7.40 2.84
N VAL A 56 -9.62 6.49 3.06
CA VAL A 56 -10.81 6.73 3.89
C VAL A 56 -10.43 6.93 5.36
N VAL A 57 -9.45 6.19 5.86
CA VAL A 57 -8.98 6.35 7.25
C VAL A 57 -8.26 7.69 7.43
N PHE A 58 -7.41 8.08 6.48
CA PHE A 58 -6.66 9.33 6.56
C PHE A 58 -7.52 10.57 6.32
N ILE A 59 -8.33 10.58 5.27
CA ILE A 59 -9.11 11.76 4.88
C ILE A 59 -10.46 11.76 5.61
N GLY A 60 -11.14 10.62 5.63
CA GLY A 60 -12.48 10.49 6.21
C GLY A 60 -12.44 10.53 7.74
N TYR A 61 -11.77 9.56 8.38
CA TYR A 61 -11.74 9.51 9.83
C TYR A 61 -10.81 10.58 10.42
N ALA A 62 -9.50 10.52 10.16
CA ALA A 62 -8.56 11.46 10.77
C ALA A 62 -8.79 12.91 10.31
N GLY A 63 -9.13 13.13 9.04
CA GLY A 63 -9.46 14.47 8.52
C GLY A 63 -10.72 15.06 9.14
N GLN A 64 -11.84 14.30 9.17
CA GLN A 64 -13.08 14.81 9.76
C GLN A 64 -12.99 14.98 11.28
N PHE A 65 -12.41 14.02 11.99
CA PHE A 65 -12.24 14.11 13.44
C PHE A 65 -11.25 15.20 13.83
N GLY A 66 -10.09 15.26 13.18
CA GLY A 66 -9.11 16.31 13.42
C GLY A 66 -9.67 17.71 13.15
N TRP A 67 -10.49 17.87 12.11
CA TRP A 67 -11.15 19.15 11.80
C TRP A 67 -12.24 19.53 12.82
N LYS A 68 -13.06 18.57 13.26
CA LYS A 68 -14.20 18.84 14.14
C LYS A 68 -13.86 18.90 15.63
N TYR A 69 -12.92 18.07 16.07
CA TYR A 69 -12.67 17.83 17.50
C TYR A 69 -11.22 18.14 17.92
N GLY A 70 -10.30 18.33 16.97
CA GLY A 70 -8.89 18.65 17.27
C GLY A 70 -8.14 17.51 17.98
N LEU A 71 -6.96 17.82 18.51
CA LEU A 71 -6.24 16.95 19.44
C LEU A 71 -6.82 17.18 20.84
N SER A 72 -7.92 16.51 21.16
CA SER A 72 -8.41 16.44 22.54
C SER A 72 -7.52 15.53 23.38
#